data_AF-A0A7C7C9L4-F1
#
_entry.id   AF-A0A7C7C9L4-F1
#
_cell.length_a   1.000
_cell.length_b   1.000
_cell.length_c   1.000
_cell.angle_alpha   90.00
_cell.angle_beta   90.00
_cell.angle_gamma   90.00
#
_symmetry.space_group_name_H-M   'P 1'
#
loop_
_entity.id
_entity.type
_entity.pdbx_description
1 polymer ?
#
loop_
_entity_poly.entity_id
_entity_poly.type
_entity_poly.pdbx_seq_one_letter_code
_entity_poly.pdbx_strand_id
1 'polypeptide(L)'
;MENLSLKELKAKNADTEIVNEDVKVADVKEDVKDEYVEVDKLGKAVEVESNAELDEAIDKTEIEGWMQTEDAETSDDEKKGGFVPSHEAASRRKKAKALRGELNDTQDENQQLKEKLAAYEAGNAPQVQKQDELAPRPTREQFDFDDDAYDAAVDKWNDQKFDMKLNAHSQTREAKNQQESQQKAQQETFTKNLDSHYDRAQKLIDEGKITDEAFRNSDKIVRQAMENVFPQNGNRQTDALISALNSLGDDSEKVMYQLGVNPAKLHELQTLLSNDPSGLTAMGYLGKLQAGIKTPKAKNSQAPAPGSHVEGEGGNDGKAGALHKQYTNAKTVQERITLKRAARQQKVDTRNW
;
A
#
# COMPACT_ATOMS: atom_id res chain seq x y z
N MET A 1 -40.24 2.16 5.57
CA MET A 1 -39.58 3.31 6.24
C MET A 1 -40.47 4.50 5.99
N GLU A 2 -41.00 5.10 7.05
CA GLU A 2 -41.88 6.26 6.96
C GLU A 2 -41.04 7.52 6.80
N ASN A 3 -41.34 8.33 5.79
CA ASN A 3 -40.62 9.57 5.50
C ASN A 3 -41.08 10.68 6.45
N LEU A 4 -40.60 10.64 7.69
CA LEU A 4 -40.75 11.71 8.67
C LEU A 4 -40.12 13.00 8.13
N SER A 5 -40.81 14.12 8.28
CA SER A 5 -40.33 15.41 7.80
C SER A 5 -39.19 15.95 8.67
N LEU A 6 -38.36 16.83 8.08
CA LEU A 6 -37.29 17.55 8.80
C LEU A 6 -37.78 18.33 10.04
N LYS A 7 -39.08 18.65 10.10
CA LYS A 7 -39.69 19.34 11.25
C LYS A 7 -39.95 18.39 12.42
N GLU A 8 -40.35 17.15 12.14
CA GLU A 8 -40.59 16.11 13.15
C GLU A 8 -39.28 15.53 13.69
N LEU A 9 -38.24 15.43 12.85
CA LEU A 9 -36.89 15.08 13.30
C LEU A 9 -36.30 16.13 14.26
N LYS A 10 -36.52 17.42 13.98
CA LYS A 10 -36.08 18.50 14.90
C LYS A 10 -36.85 18.51 16.22
N ALA A 11 -38.15 18.19 16.20
CA ALA A 11 -38.93 18.05 17.43
C ALA A 11 -38.42 16.89 18.30
N LYS A 12 -38.22 15.70 17.72
CA LYS A 12 -37.67 14.55 18.45
C LYS A 12 -36.29 14.82 19.06
N ASN A 13 -35.41 15.52 18.34
CA ASN A 13 -34.09 15.84 18.87
C ASN A 13 -34.15 16.81 20.06
N ALA A 14 -35.05 17.81 20.02
CA ALA A 14 -35.26 18.74 21.14
C ALA A 14 -35.80 18.03 22.40
N ASP A 15 -36.76 17.11 22.22
CA ASP A 15 -37.30 16.32 23.34
C ASP A 15 -36.21 15.40 23.97
N THR A 16 -35.26 14.89 23.18
CA THR A 16 -34.14 14.08 23.70
C THR A 16 -33.05 14.88 24.40
N GLU A 17 -32.91 16.19 24.13
CA GLU A 17 -31.97 17.05 24.86
C GLU A 17 -32.46 17.32 26.29
N ILE A 18 -33.76 17.57 26.45
CA ILE A 18 -34.39 17.86 27.77
C ILE A 18 -34.26 16.66 28.72
N VAL A 19 -34.40 15.43 28.23
CA VAL A 19 -34.28 14.20 29.06
C VAL A 19 -32.85 13.96 29.58
N ASN A 20 -31.82 14.55 28.94
CA ASN A 20 -30.42 14.36 29.34
C ASN A 20 -29.92 15.40 30.36
N GLU A 21 -30.62 16.53 30.58
CA GLU A 21 -30.20 17.53 31.58
C GLU A 21 -30.64 17.20 33.03
N ASP A 22 -31.61 16.29 33.21
CA ASP A 22 -32.14 15.89 34.52
C ASP A 22 -31.30 14.83 35.27
N VAL A 23 -30.23 14.30 34.68
CA VAL A 23 -29.32 13.35 35.36
C VAL A 23 -28.14 14.09 35.99
N LYS A 24 -28.44 14.89 37.03
CA LYS A 24 -27.41 15.47 37.92
C LYS A 24 -27.18 14.59 39.15
N VAL A 25 -25.94 14.11 39.25
CA VAL A 25 -25.14 13.91 40.48
C VAL A 25 -25.89 13.43 41.73
N ALA A 26 -25.70 12.15 42.08
CA ALA A 26 -25.87 11.65 43.44
C ALA A 26 -24.51 11.21 44.00
N ASP A 27 -24.13 11.75 45.16
CA ASP A 27 -22.91 11.39 45.88
C ASP A 27 -22.91 9.91 46.31
N VAL A 28 -21.78 9.23 46.11
CA VAL A 28 -21.41 8.04 46.89
C VAL A 28 -19.97 8.22 47.37
N LYS A 29 -19.83 8.53 48.66
CA LYS A 29 -18.61 8.26 49.43
C LYS A 29 -18.72 6.82 49.96
N GLU A 30 -17.68 6.02 49.82
CA GLU A 30 -17.23 5.13 50.90
C GLU A 30 -15.81 4.59 50.65
N ASP A 31 -14.96 4.85 51.65
CA ASP A 31 -13.81 4.08 52.14
C ASP A 31 -12.74 3.53 51.17
N VAL A 32 -11.65 4.30 51.10
CA VAL A 32 -10.29 3.79 50.90
C VAL A 32 -9.93 2.84 52.04
N LYS A 33 -9.39 1.66 51.71
CA LYS A 33 -8.75 0.78 52.68
C LYS A 33 -7.41 0.29 52.13
N ASP A 34 -6.34 0.89 52.63
CA ASP A 34 -4.97 0.48 52.30
C ASP A 34 -4.70 -0.92 52.88
N GLU A 35 -4.23 -1.84 52.04
CA GLU A 35 -3.61 -3.08 52.50
C GLU A 35 -2.20 -3.18 51.92
N TYR A 36 -1.24 -2.81 52.77
CA TYR A 36 0.19 -2.83 52.49
C TYR A 36 0.68 -4.28 52.59
N VAL A 37 1.23 -4.84 51.50
CA VAL A 37 1.88 -6.16 51.53
C VAL A 37 3.33 -6.02 51.09
N GLU A 38 4.18 -5.94 52.11
CA GLU A 38 5.63 -5.97 52.03
C GLU A 38 6.08 -7.45 51.94
N VAL A 39 6.84 -7.84 50.91
CA VAL A 39 7.51 -9.15 50.87
C VAL A 39 8.96 -9.02 50.39
N ASP A 40 9.83 -9.50 51.27
CA ASP A 40 11.29 -9.49 51.30
C ASP A 40 12.09 -9.78 50.01
N LYS A 41 13.30 -9.20 50.01
CA LYS A 41 14.44 -9.63 49.19
C LYS A 41 15.19 -10.78 49.86
N LEU A 42 15.19 -11.96 49.24
CA LEU A 42 16.22 -13.01 49.37
C LEU A 42 16.25 -13.75 48.01
N GLY A 43 17.36 -13.96 47.31
CA GLY A 43 18.76 -13.89 47.72
C GLY A 43 19.45 -15.24 47.46
N LYS A 44 19.85 -15.51 46.22
CA LYS A 44 20.83 -16.59 45.94
C LYS A 44 21.57 -16.39 44.61
N ALA A 45 22.89 -16.30 44.71
CA ALA A 45 23.79 -16.34 43.57
C ALA A 45 24.12 -17.78 43.15
N VAL A 46 24.45 -17.97 41.89
CA VAL A 46 25.38 -19.01 41.41
C VAL A 46 26.24 -18.38 40.32
N GLU A 47 27.52 -18.18 40.63
CA GLU A 47 28.56 -17.96 39.62
C GLU A 47 28.88 -19.29 38.92
N VAL A 48 29.15 -19.26 37.61
CA VAL A 48 30.28 -19.99 37.00
C VAL A 48 30.76 -19.16 35.80
N GLU A 49 32.00 -18.66 35.85
CA GLU A 49 32.73 -18.14 34.68
C GLU A 49 33.48 -19.26 33.95
N SER A 50 33.59 -19.14 32.62
CA SER A 50 34.79 -19.45 31.80
C SER A 50 34.42 -19.13 30.33
N ASN A 51 34.77 -17.96 29.78
CA ASN A 51 36.08 -17.49 29.34
C ASN A 51 36.58 -18.19 28.05
N ALA A 52 36.69 -17.39 26.96
CA ALA A 52 37.73 -17.35 25.90
C ALA A 52 38.21 -18.67 25.24
N GLU A 53 38.55 -18.79 23.94
CA GLU A 53 38.78 -17.90 22.78
C GLU A 53 38.77 -18.81 21.50
N LEU A 54 39.06 -18.45 20.24
CA LEU A 54 39.71 -17.27 19.65
C LEU A 54 39.00 -16.82 18.34
N ASP A 55 39.57 -17.09 17.15
CA ASP A 55 39.22 -16.49 15.85
C ASP A 55 39.59 -17.41 14.64
N GLU A 56 39.30 -16.92 13.42
CA GLU A 56 39.73 -17.38 12.08
C GLU A 56 39.21 -18.71 11.47
N ALA A 57 38.30 -18.57 10.50
CA ALA A 57 38.54 -19.01 9.11
C ALA A 57 37.48 -18.44 8.13
N ILE A 58 37.82 -17.34 7.45
CA ILE A 58 37.07 -16.87 6.28
C ILE A 58 37.65 -17.55 5.03
N ASP A 59 36.84 -18.30 4.27
CA ASP A 59 37.02 -18.32 2.81
C ASP A 59 35.69 -18.49 2.07
N LYS A 60 35.72 -18.13 0.79
CA LYS A 60 34.55 -17.81 -0.04
C LYS A 60 33.75 -19.05 -0.45
N THR A 61 32.45 -18.87 -0.66
CA THR A 61 31.87 -19.12 -2.00
C THR A 61 30.54 -18.39 -2.16
N GLU A 62 30.45 -17.52 -3.16
CA GLU A 62 29.18 -17.04 -3.70
C GLU A 62 28.49 -18.20 -4.43
N ILE A 63 27.25 -18.51 -4.10
CA ILE A 63 26.38 -19.33 -4.97
C ILE A 63 24.98 -18.70 -4.97
N GLU A 64 24.65 -17.99 -6.04
CA GLU A 64 23.33 -17.40 -6.26
C GLU A 64 22.33 -18.49 -6.70
N GLY A 65 21.28 -18.69 -5.90
CA GLY A 65 20.23 -19.71 -6.14
C GLY A 65 19.25 -19.41 -7.28
N TRP A 66 19.69 -18.77 -8.36
CA TRP A 66 18.89 -18.47 -9.56
C TRP A 66 19.19 -19.41 -10.76
N MET A 67 19.97 -20.48 -10.57
CA MET A 67 20.49 -21.34 -11.65
C MET A 67 20.26 -22.85 -11.48
N GLN A 68 19.22 -23.29 -10.74
CA GLN A 68 18.80 -24.71 -10.76
C GLN A 68 17.29 -24.89 -10.96
N THR A 69 16.85 -24.61 -12.18
CA THR A 69 15.70 -25.29 -12.80
C THR A 69 16.24 -26.47 -13.61
N GLU A 70 16.04 -27.70 -13.15
CA GLU A 70 16.04 -28.87 -14.02
C GLU A 70 14.81 -29.73 -13.71
N ASP A 71 14.08 -30.06 -14.77
CA ASP A 71 12.91 -30.93 -14.73
C ASP A 71 13.30 -32.36 -14.34
N ALA A 72 12.43 -33.02 -13.58
CA ALA A 72 12.41 -34.48 -13.47
C ALA A 72 11.07 -34.98 -14.01
N GLU A 73 11.10 -35.51 -15.22
CA GLU A 73 9.94 -36.13 -15.86
C GLU A 73 9.46 -37.36 -15.08
N THR A 74 8.15 -37.56 -15.14
CA THR A 74 7.36 -38.77 -14.92
C THR A 74 8.10 -40.10 -14.63
N SER A 75 7.71 -40.76 -13.54
CA SER A 75 7.65 -42.23 -13.48
C SER A 75 6.25 -42.67 -13.09
N ASP A 76 5.60 -43.43 -13.96
CA ASP A 76 4.29 -44.04 -13.75
C ASP A 76 4.44 -45.37 -12.97
N ASP A 77 3.76 -45.52 -11.82
CA ASP A 77 3.54 -46.82 -11.16
C ASP A 77 2.26 -46.78 -10.30
N GLU A 78 1.25 -47.57 -10.67
CA GLU A 78 -0.04 -47.66 -9.98
C GLU A 78 0.09 -48.41 -8.63
N LYS A 79 0.11 -47.72 -7.48
CA LYS A 79 -0.30 -48.35 -6.21
C LYS A 79 -1.18 -47.48 -5.30
N LYS A 80 -2.29 -48.08 -4.88
CA LYS A 80 -3.25 -47.55 -3.89
C LYS A 80 -2.54 -47.17 -2.58
N GLY A 81 -2.59 -45.90 -2.20
CA GLY A 81 -2.15 -45.42 -0.89
C GLY A 81 -2.95 -44.19 -0.49
N GLY A 82 -3.91 -44.36 0.42
CA GLY A 82 -4.64 -43.23 0.98
C GLY A 82 -3.68 -42.35 1.80
N PHE A 83 -3.68 -41.04 1.55
CA PHE A 83 -2.89 -40.08 2.32
C PHE A 83 -3.36 -40.08 3.78
N VAL A 84 -2.67 -40.81 4.64
CA VAL A 84 -2.78 -40.67 6.09
C VAL A 84 -1.91 -39.47 6.49
N PRO A 85 -2.47 -38.38 7.03
CA PRO A 85 -1.66 -37.26 7.49
C PRO A 85 -0.75 -37.73 8.62
N SER A 86 0.56 -37.84 8.34
CA SER A 86 1.53 -38.15 9.38
C SER A 86 1.40 -37.13 10.52
N HIS A 87 1.10 -37.62 11.73
CA HIS A 87 1.07 -36.81 12.94
C HIS A 87 2.41 -36.07 13.14
N GLU A 88 3.50 -36.65 12.65
CA GLU A 88 4.82 -36.04 12.66
C GLU A 88 4.92 -34.85 11.68
N ALA A 89 4.35 -34.96 10.48
CA ALA A 89 4.28 -33.85 9.52
C ALA A 89 3.41 -32.69 10.05
N ALA A 90 2.30 -32.99 10.73
CA ALA A 90 1.47 -31.99 11.40
C ALA A 90 2.22 -31.32 12.57
N SER A 91 2.98 -32.09 13.35
CA SER A 91 3.86 -31.60 14.43
C SER A 91 4.95 -30.67 13.88
N ARG A 92 5.65 -31.07 12.82
CA ARG A 92 6.69 -30.27 12.15
C ARG A 92 6.11 -28.95 11.59
N ARG A 93 4.91 -28.96 11.00
CA ARG A 93 4.21 -27.74 10.54
C ARG A 93 3.85 -26.79 11.69
N LYS A 94 3.38 -27.31 12.83
CA LYS A 94 3.11 -26.48 14.02
C LYS A 94 4.38 -25.84 14.58
N LYS A 95 5.47 -26.62 14.70
CA LYS A 95 6.78 -26.10 15.14
C LYS A 95 7.34 -25.03 14.19
N ALA A 96 7.25 -25.24 12.87
CA ALA A 96 7.67 -24.26 11.88
C ALA A 96 6.83 -22.96 11.92
N LYS A 97 5.53 -23.04 12.28
CA LYS A 97 4.71 -21.83 12.48
C LYS A 97 5.08 -21.08 13.76
N ALA A 98 5.38 -21.78 14.85
CA ALA A 98 5.83 -21.17 16.10
C ALA A 98 7.17 -20.44 15.94
N LEU A 99 8.16 -21.11 15.34
CA LEU A 99 9.47 -20.53 15.03
C LEU A 99 9.39 -19.30 14.12
N ARG A 100 8.43 -19.25 13.18
CA ARG A 100 8.18 -18.04 12.38
C ARG A 100 7.52 -16.91 13.17
N GLY A 101 6.75 -17.21 14.20
CA GLY A 101 6.24 -16.19 15.14
C GLY A 101 7.38 -15.56 15.91
N GLU A 102 8.18 -16.39 16.60
CA GLU A 102 9.35 -15.94 17.36
C GLU A 102 10.38 -15.19 16.48
N LEU A 103 10.58 -15.60 15.23
CA LEU A 103 11.45 -14.89 14.28
C LEU A 103 10.88 -13.50 13.90
N ASN A 104 9.57 -13.38 13.72
CA ASN A 104 8.94 -12.08 13.44
C ASN A 104 8.98 -11.18 14.67
N ASP A 105 8.63 -11.69 15.85
CA ASP A 105 8.66 -10.92 17.10
C ASP A 105 10.07 -10.38 17.40
N THR A 106 11.11 -11.20 17.18
CA THR A 106 12.51 -10.77 17.32
C THR A 106 13.00 -9.87 16.18
N GLN A 107 12.44 -9.95 14.97
CA GLN A 107 12.71 -9.01 13.89
C GLN A 107 12.07 -7.64 14.15
N ASP A 108 10.84 -7.60 14.65
CA ASP A 108 10.13 -6.39 15.05
C ASP A 108 10.85 -5.71 16.23
N GLU A 109 11.31 -6.46 17.23
CA GLU A 109 12.14 -5.93 18.32
C GLU A 109 13.48 -5.37 17.81
N ASN A 110 14.18 -6.10 16.94
CA ASN A 110 15.42 -5.61 16.32
C ASN A 110 15.19 -4.38 15.45
N GLN A 111 14.06 -4.28 14.75
CA GLN A 111 13.71 -3.10 13.96
C GLN A 111 13.41 -1.91 14.88
N GLN A 112 12.61 -2.09 15.94
CA GLN A 112 12.37 -1.04 16.94
C GLN A 112 13.66 -0.57 17.64
N LEU A 113 14.59 -1.48 17.93
CA LEU A 113 15.91 -1.14 18.49
C LEU A 113 16.76 -0.36 17.49
N LYS A 114 16.75 -0.75 16.20
CA LYS A 114 17.43 0.01 15.13
C LYS A 114 16.81 1.37 14.88
N GLU A 115 15.49 1.50 14.91
CA GLU A 115 14.78 2.78 14.78
C GLU A 115 15.08 3.70 15.98
N LYS A 116 15.13 3.16 17.20
CA LYS A 116 15.59 3.89 18.39
C LYS A 116 17.05 4.34 18.23
N LEU A 117 17.96 3.46 17.84
CA LEU A 117 19.38 3.80 17.63
C LEU A 117 19.56 4.83 16.51
N ALA A 118 18.87 4.68 15.38
CA ALA A 118 18.91 5.64 14.28
C ALA A 118 18.34 7.01 14.70
N ALA A 119 17.30 7.05 15.54
CA ALA A 119 16.83 8.29 16.13
C ALA A 119 17.90 8.93 17.06
N TYR A 120 18.57 8.14 17.89
CA TYR A 120 19.69 8.62 18.73
C TYR A 120 20.87 9.16 17.90
N GLU A 121 21.27 8.47 16.84
CA GLU A 121 22.41 8.84 15.99
C GLU A 121 22.11 10.02 15.06
N ALA A 122 20.87 10.17 14.59
CA ALA A 122 20.45 11.29 13.72
C ALA A 122 20.36 12.64 14.44
N GLY A 123 20.79 12.75 15.71
CA GLY A 123 20.66 13.95 16.53
C GLY A 123 19.22 14.26 16.95
N ASN A 124 18.26 13.45 16.52
CA ASN A 124 16.83 13.54 16.86
C ASN A 124 16.47 12.55 17.98
N ALA A 125 17.45 12.22 18.82
CA ALA A 125 17.19 11.75 20.15
C ALA A 125 16.17 12.73 20.78
N PRO A 126 15.24 12.27 21.63
CA PRO A 126 14.92 13.14 22.74
C PRO A 126 16.28 13.41 23.39
N GLN A 127 16.76 14.65 23.25
CA GLN A 127 17.57 15.21 24.31
C GLN A 127 16.79 14.80 25.57
N VAL A 128 17.43 14.04 26.45
CA VAL A 128 17.16 14.26 27.85
C VAL A 128 17.63 15.70 28.05
N GLN A 129 16.74 16.64 27.67
CA GLN A 129 16.58 17.87 28.38
C GLN A 129 16.67 17.38 29.80
N LYS A 130 17.75 17.78 30.49
CA LYS A 130 17.66 17.85 31.93
C LYS A 130 16.32 18.50 32.13
N GLN A 131 15.38 17.76 32.73
CA GLN A 131 14.25 18.44 33.32
C GLN A 131 14.94 19.52 34.13
N ASP A 132 14.57 20.78 33.91
CA ASP A 132 14.99 21.84 34.82
C ASP A 132 14.29 21.49 36.13
N GLU A 133 14.91 20.54 36.86
CA GLU A 133 14.44 19.93 38.07
C GLU A 133 14.33 21.11 39.01
N LEU A 134 13.09 21.56 39.16
CA LEU A 134 12.81 22.84 39.77
C LEU A 134 13.54 22.86 41.10
N ALA A 135 14.49 23.79 41.25
CA ALA A 135 15.45 23.78 42.35
C ALA A 135 14.70 23.51 43.66
N PRO A 136 15.22 22.69 44.58
CA PRO A 136 14.46 22.31 45.78
C PRO A 136 13.92 23.56 46.47
N ARG A 137 12.66 23.50 46.93
CA ARG A 137 11.97 24.67 47.50
C ARG A 137 12.88 25.38 48.51
N PRO A 138 13.09 26.70 48.39
CA PRO A 138 13.89 27.45 49.35
C PRO A 138 13.51 27.12 50.80
N THR A 139 14.53 26.91 51.65
CA THR A 139 14.38 26.68 53.10
C THR A 139 14.93 27.87 53.89
N ARG A 140 14.35 28.19 55.05
CA ARG A 140 14.80 29.33 55.88
C ARG A 140 16.28 29.26 56.28
N GLU A 141 16.79 28.06 56.43
CA GLU A 141 18.21 27.76 56.74
C GLU A 141 19.18 28.23 55.65
N GLN A 142 18.72 28.44 54.41
CA GLN A 142 19.54 28.92 53.29
C GLN A 142 19.69 30.46 53.27
N PHE A 143 18.96 31.17 54.13
CA PHE A 143 18.89 32.64 54.18
C PHE A 143 19.20 33.19 55.59
N ASP A 144 19.93 32.44 56.41
CA ASP A 144 20.29 32.82 57.79
C ASP A 144 19.09 33.24 58.68
N PHE A 145 17.90 32.71 58.40
CA PHE A 145 16.61 33.09 59.01
C PHE A 145 16.15 34.54 58.75
N ASP A 146 16.64 35.18 57.69
CA ASP A 146 16.05 36.41 57.13
C ASP A 146 14.73 36.08 56.42
N ASP A 147 13.61 36.44 57.05
CA ASP A 147 12.26 36.19 56.52
C ASP A 147 11.99 36.97 55.22
N ASP A 148 12.50 38.21 55.06
CA ASP A 148 12.28 39.01 53.85
C ASP A 148 13.02 38.41 52.64
N ALA A 149 14.25 37.93 52.84
CA ALA A 149 15.01 37.24 51.82
C ALA A 149 14.44 35.85 51.48
N TYR A 150 13.93 35.15 52.49
CA TYR A 150 13.27 33.85 52.33
C TYR A 150 11.99 33.95 51.50
N ASP A 151 11.07 34.85 51.85
CA ASP A 151 9.79 35.00 51.17
C ASP A 151 10.00 35.42 49.69
N ALA A 152 10.91 36.36 49.43
CA ALA A 152 11.29 36.77 48.08
C ALA A 152 11.93 35.65 47.23
N ALA A 153 12.52 34.63 47.86
CA ALA A 153 13.03 33.44 47.18
C ALA A 153 11.91 32.41 46.92
N VAL A 154 10.99 32.23 47.87
CA VAL A 154 9.82 31.36 47.73
C VAL A 154 8.89 31.84 46.61
N ASP A 155 8.67 33.15 46.48
CA ASP A 155 7.86 33.72 45.40
C ASP A 155 8.48 33.44 44.02
N LYS A 156 9.77 33.71 43.84
CA LYS A 156 10.49 33.38 42.58
C LYS A 156 10.43 31.89 42.24
N TRP A 157 10.48 31.01 43.25
CA TRP A 157 10.32 29.58 43.05
C TRP A 157 8.90 29.18 42.62
N ASN A 158 7.88 29.83 43.20
CA ASN A 158 6.49 29.64 42.80
C ASN A 158 6.24 30.11 41.35
N ASP A 159 6.82 31.26 40.96
CA ASP A 159 6.74 31.78 39.59
C ASP A 159 7.39 30.80 38.59
N GLN A 160 8.63 30.37 38.86
CA GLN A 160 9.32 29.36 38.03
C GLN A 160 8.52 28.05 37.92
N LYS A 161 7.86 27.62 39.01
CA LYS A 161 6.99 26.43 39.02
C LYS A 161 5.75 26.62 38.16
N PHE A 162 5.19 27.82 38.15
CA PHE A 162 4.02 28.17 37.35
C PHE A 162 4.40 28.22 35.87
N ASP A 163 5.48 28.90 35.52
CA ASP A 163 6.01 28.98 34.15
C ASP A 163 6.36 27.61 33.59
N MET A 164 7.04 26.74 34.36
CA MET A 164 7.34 25.38 33.91
C MET A 164 6.07 24.57 33.63
N LYS A 165 5.04 24.68 34.49
CA LYS A 165 3.74 24.00 34.26
C LYS A 165 3.00 24.57 33.05
N LEU A 166 3.03 25.89 32.86
CA LEU A 166 2.42 26.56 31.72
C LEU A 166 3.08 26.13 30.41
N ASN A 167 4.41 26.07 30.39
CA ASN A 167 5.21 25.61 29.24
C ASN A 167 4.99 24.12 28.94
N ALA A 168 4.92 23.26 29.96
CA ALA A 168 4.59 21.84 29.76
C ALA A 168 3.19 21.66 29.16
N HIS A 169 2.21 22.45 29.61
CA HIS A 169 0.84 22.41 29.09
C HIS A 169 0.73 23.01 27.67
N SER A 170 1.44 24.09 27.35
CA SER A 170 1.47 24.65 25.99
C SER A 170 2.11 23.68 25.00
N GLN A 171 3.29 23.14 25.32
CA GLN A 171 3.98 22.13 24.50
C GLN A 171 3.11 20.88 24.26
N THR A 172 2.46 20.36 25.32
CA THR A 172 1.55 19.20 25.18
C THR A 172 0.37 19.52 24.25
N ARG A 173 -0.21 20.72 24.36
CA ARG A 173 -1.31 21.16 23.51
C ARG A 173 -0.88 21.41 22.06
N GLU A 174 0.30 21.98 21.85
CA GLU A 174 0.88 22.22 20.52
C GLU A 174 1.19 20.90 19.82
N ALA A 175 1.86 19.96 20.50
CA ALA A 175 2.13 18.62 19.99
C ALA A 175 0.83 17.88 19.61
N LYS A 176 -0.20 17.93 20.47
CA LYS A 176 -1.52 17.33 20.18
C LYS A 176 -2.19 18.00 18.98
N ASN A 177 -2.24 19.33 18.92
CA ASN A 177 -2.80 20.07 17.78
C ASN A 177 -2.04 19.76 16.47
N GLN A 178 -0.71 19.59 16.54
CA GLN A 178 0.12 19.25 15.39
C GLN A 178 -0.17 17.81 14.92
N GLN A 179 -0.32 16.86 15.84
CA GLN A 179 -0.70 15.48 15.54
C GLN A 179 -2.11 15.41 14.92
N GLU A 180 -3.11 16.10 15.49
CA GLU A 180 -4.48 16.15 14.97
C GLU A 180 -4.54 16.80 13.58
N SER A 181 -3.81 17.90 13.34
CA SER A 181 -3.77 18.56 12.03
C SER A 181 -3.06 17.71 10.96
N GLN A 182 -2.00 16.98 11.31
CA GLN A 182 -1.37 16.01 10.42
C GLN A 182 -2.31 14.85 10.07
N GLN A 183 -3.01 14.26 11.05
CA GLN A 183 -3.99 13.19 10.80
C GLN A 183 -5.14 13.69 9.92
N LYS A 184 -5.64 14.90 10.16
CA LYS A 184 -6.69 15.51 9.34
C LYS A 184 -6.23 15.76 7.90
N ALA A 185 -5.01 16.27 7.70
CA ALA A 185 -4.44 16.44 6.36
C ALA A 185 -4.24 15.11 5.61
N GLN A 186 -3.84 14.04 6.30
CA GLN A 186 -3.77 12.69 5.74
C GLN A 186 -5.16 12.15 5.35
N GLN A 187 -6.19 12.38 6.17
CA GLN A 187 -7.57 12.01 5.84
C GLN A 187 -8.13 12.83 4.66
N GLU A 188 -7.89 14.14 4.62
CA GLU A 188 -8.33 15.02 3.52
C GLU A 188 -7.66 14.67 2.19
N THR A 189 -6.37 14.32 2.19
CA THR A 189 -5.68 13.84 0.99
C THR A 189 -6.17 12.46 0.56
N PHE A 190 -6.43 11.56 1.50
CA PHE A 190 -7.00 10.24 1.24
C PHE A 190 -8.39 10.31 0.62
N THR A 191 -9.32 11.10 1.19
CA THR A 191 -10.68 11.26 0.65
C THR A 191 -10.64 11.91 -0.73
N LYS A 192 -9.86 12.98 -0.91
CA LYS A 192 -9.68 13.63 -2.22
C LYS A 192 -9.14 12.67 -3.28
N ASN A 193 -8.26 11.74 -2.92
CA ASN A 193 -7.75 10.73 -3.85
C ASN A 193 -8.83 9.69 -4.25
N LEU A 194 -9.76 9.36 -3.35
CA LEU A 194 -10.91 8.50 -3.63
C LEU A 194 -11.94 9.21 -4.51
N ASP A 195 -12.32 10.44 -4.16
CA ASP A 195 -13.27 11.24 -4.92
C ASP A 195 -12.76 11.45 -6.35
N SER A 196 -11.50 11.83 -6.50
CA SER A 196 -10.84 11.98 -7.81
C SER A 196 -10.76 10.68 -8.62
N HIS A 197 -10.77 9.51 -7.98
CA HIS A 197 -10.84 8.22 -8.67
C HIS A 197 -12.25 7.98 -9.22
N TYR A 198 -13.29 8.19 -8.39
CA TYR A 198 -14.67 8.01 -8.81
C TYR A 198 -15.13 9.07 -9.84
N ASP A 199 -14.63 10.31 -9.76
CA ASP A 199 -14.81 11.34 -10.80
C ASP A 199 -14.23 10.91 -12.16
N ARG A 200 -13.07 10.25 -12.18
CA ARG A 200 -12.49 9.71 -13.42
C ARG A 200 -13.24 8.48 -13.91
N ALA A 201 -13.70 7.62 -13.01
CA ALA A 201 -14.58 6.49 -13.38
C ALA A 201 -15.88 6.98 -14.03
N GLN A 202 -16.52 8.01 -13.46
CA GLN A 202 -17.71 8.64 -14.04
C GLN A 202 -17.41 9.22 -15.43
N LYS A 203 -16.28 9.91 -15.63
CA LYS A 203 -15.88 10.38 -16.96
C LYS A 203 -15.74 9.24 -17.99
N LEU A 204 -15.22 8.08 -17.61
CA LEU A 204 -15.15 6.92 -18.52
C LEU A 204 -16.54 6.35 -18.86
N ILE A 205 -17.51 6.51 -17.96
CA ILE A 205 -18.92 6.15 -18.18
C ILE A 205 -19.58 7.17 -19.12
N ASP A 206 -19.39 8.46 -18.87
CA ASP A 206 -19.94 9.56 -19.68
C ASP A 206 -19.36 9.56 -21.11
N GLU A 207 -18.09 9.20 -21.26
CA GLU A 207 -17.42 8.97 -22.55
C GLU A 207 -17.86 7.67 -23.26
N GLY A 208 -18.72 6.86 -22.63
CA GLY A 208 -19.24 5.60 -23.18
C GLY A 208 -18.20 4.48 -23.32
N LYS A 209 -17.04 4.58 -22.64
CA LYS A 209 -15.97 3.57 -22.68
C LYS A 209 -16.28 2.36 -21.79
N ILE A 210 -17.05 2.57 -20.73
CA ILE A 210 -17.47 1.57 -19.73
C ILE A 210 -18.93 1.88 -19.37
N THR A 211 -19.75 0.89 -18.97
CA THR A 211 -21.08 1.15 -18.40
C THR A 211 -21.02 1.28 -16.88
N ASP A 212 -21.87 2.10 -16.28
CA ASP A 212 -21.96 2.29 -14.82
C ASP A 212 -22.09 0.95 -14.07
N GLU A 213 -22.97 0.07 -14.54
CA GLU A 213 -23.16 -1.27 -13.98
C GLU A 213 -21.91 -2.15 -14.09
N ALA A 214 -21.19 -2.11 -15.21
CA ALA A 214 -19.94 -2.87 -15.38
C ALA A 214 -18.83 -2.35 -14.46
N PHE A 215 -18.70 -1.03 -14.29
CA PHE A 215 -17.75 -0.45 -13.36
C PHE A 215 -18.07 -0.83 -11.91
N ARG A 216 -19.33 -0.63 -11.46
CA ARG A 216 -19.75 -0.99 -10.10
C ARG A 216 -19.59 -2.48 -9.80
N ASN A 217 -19.89 -3.35 -10.76
CA ASN A 217 -19.66 -4.79 -10.59
C ASN A 217 -18.16 -5.11 -10.48
N SER A 218 -17.31 -4.47 -11.29
CA SER A 218 -15.86 -4.65 -11.21
C SER A 218 -15.27 -4.19 -9.87
N ASP A 219 -15.67 -3.02 -9.37
CA ASP A 219 -15.26 -2.49 -8.05
C ASP A 219 -15.71 -3.43 -6.92
N LYS A 220 -16.97 -3.90 -6.96
CA LYS A 220 -17.51 -4.88 -6.00
C LYS A 220 -16.71 -6.20 -6.00
N ILE A 221 -16.33 -6.71 -7.16
CA ILE A 221 -15.52 -7.93 -7.28
C ILE A 221 -14.15 -7.73 -6.63
N VAL A 222 -13.48 -6.59 -6.87
CA VAL A 222 -12.19 -6.28 -6.22
C VAL A 222 -12.35 -6.13 -4.70
N ARG A 223 -13.38 -5.41 -4.23
CA ARG A 223 -13.66 -5.26 -2.78
C ARG A 223 -13.92 -6.60 -2.10
N GLN A 224 -14.68 -7.50 -2.73
CA GLN A 224 -14.91 -8.87 -2.24
C GLN A 224 -13.61 -9.70 -2.23
N ALA A 225 -12.77 -9.57 -3.25
CA ALA A 225 -11.48 -10.22 -3.30
C ALA A 225 -10.52 -9.73 -2.20
N MET A 226 -10.57 -8.44 -1.86
CA MET A 226 -9.81 -7.86 -0.73
C MET A 226 -10.36 -8.29 0.63
N GLU A 227 -11.69 -8.39 0.79
CA GLU A 227 -12.32 -8.89 2.02
C GLU A 227 -11.95 -10.36 2.32
N ASN A 228 -11.73 -11.17 1.28
CA ASN A 228 -11.24 -12.54 1.43
C ASN A 228 -9.78 -12.63 1.91
N VAL A 229 -8.94 -11.61 1.62
CA VAL A 229 -7.54 -11.55 2.07
C VAL A 229 -7.41 -10.85 3.42
N PHE A 230 -8.19 -9.79 3.64
CA PHE A 230 -8.21 -8.97 4.85
C PHE A 230 -9.63 -8.89 5.43
N PRO A 231 -10.07 -9.92 6.18
CA PRO A 231 -11.40 -9.93 6.79
C PRO A 231 -11.70 -8.68 7.63
N GLN A 232 -12.92 -8.18 7.52
CA GLN A 232 -13.45 -6.95 8.12
C GLN A 232 -12.76 -5.65 7.67
N ASN A 233 -11.74 -5.73 6.82
CA ASN A 233 -10.94 -4.58 6.37
C ASN A 233 -10.86 -4.46 4.85
N GLY A 234 -11.48 -5.34 4.06
CA GLY A 234 -11.34 -5.41 2.61
C GLY A 234 -11.70 -4.10 1.91
N ASN A 235 -12.76 -3.43 2.35
CA ASN A 235 -13.14 -2.11 1.85
C ASN A 235 -12.03 -1.06 2.11
N ARG A 236 -11.57 -0.95 3.36
CA ARG A 236 -10.52 0.01 3.75
C ARG A 236 -9.20 -0.24 3.02
N GLN A 237 -8.83 -1.51 2.81
CA GLN A 237 -7.64 -1.87 2.05
C GLN A 237 -7.82 -1.56 0.55
N THR A 238 -9.01 -1.77 -0.01
CA THR A 238 -9.33 -1.33 -1.39
C THR A 238 -9.22 0.19 -1.53
N ASP A 239 -9.73 0.94 -0.56
CA ASP A 239 -9.68 2.40 -0.56
C ASP A 239 -8.22 2.92 -0.45
N ALA A 240 -7.40 2.28 0.39
CA ALA A 240 -5.97 2.55 0.46
C ALA A 240 -5.23 2.24 -0.85
N LEU A 241 -5.62 1.15 -1.53
CA LEU A 241 -5.07 0.74 -2.82
C LEU A 241 -5.43 1.72 -3.94
N ILE A 242 -6.67 2.23 -3.95
CA ILE A 242 -7.12 3.29 -4.86
C ILE A 242 -6.33 4.59 -4.60
N SER A 243 -6.17 4.99 -3.34
CA SER A 243 -5.42 6.20 -2.98
C SER A 243 -3.93 6.10 -3.38
N ALA A 244 -3.30 4.95 -3.13
CA ALA A 244 -1.92 4.67 -3.53
C ALA A 244 -1.75 4.69 -5.05
N LEU A 245 -2.66 4.05 -5.80
CA LEU A 245 -2.67 4.10 -7.27
C LEU A 245 -2.82 5.54 -7.81
N ASN A 246 -3.66 6.36 -7.19
CA ASN A 246 -3.85 7.76 -7.58
C ASN A 246 -2.59 8.61 -7.27
N SER A 247 -1.86 8.29 -6.20
CA SER A 247 -0.57 8.93 -5.89
C SER A 247 0.57 8.51 -6.83
N LEU A 248 0.53 7.29 -7.38
CA LEU A 248 1.43 6.83 -8.45
C LEU A 248 1.12 7.49 -9.81
N GLY A 249 -0.13 7.94 -10.01
CA GLY A 249 -0.53 8.81 -11.11
C GLY A 249 -1.96 8.55 -11.61
N ASP A 250 -2.27 9.13 -12.76
CA ASP A 250 -3.56 8.91 -13.42
C ASP A 250 -3.75 7.46 -13.91
N ASP A 251 -5.00 7.07 -14.16
CA ASP A 251 -5.51 5.76 -14.60
C ASP A 251 -5.86 4.73 -13.51
N SER A 252 -5.93 5.11 -12.23
CA SER A 252 -6.33 4.19 -11.14
C SER A 252 -7.71 3.55 -11.37
N GLU A 253 -8.67 4.27 -11.96
CA GLU A 253 -9.99 3.76 -12.33
C GLU A 253 -9.95 2.66 -13.39
N LYS A 254 -9.01 2.74 -14.33
CA LYS A 254 -8.80 1.71 -15.37
C LYS A 254 -8.12 0.48 -14.80
N VAL A 255 -7.21 0.64 -13.84
CA VAL A 255 -6.59 -0.48 -13.11
C VAL A 255 -7.66 -1.24 -12.34
N MET A 256 -8.48 -0.56 -11.54
CA MET A 256 -9.57 -1.18 -10.77
C MET A 256 -10.58 -1.91 -11.66
N TYR A 257 -11.02 -1.27 -12.76
CA TYR A 257 -11.88 -1.92 -13.74
C TYR A 257 -11.23 -3.18 -14.34
N GLN A 258 -9.95 -3.09 -14.73
CA GLN A 258 -9.23 -4.22 -15.31
C GLN A 258 -9.04 -5.38 -14.32
N LEU A 259 -8.86 -5.10 -13.02
CA LEU A 259 -8.79 -6.12 -11.97
C LEU A 259 -10.13 -6.84 -11.82
N GLY A 260 -11.25 -6.10 -11.72
CA GLY A 260 -12.57 -6.71 -11.57
C GLY A 260 -13.05 -7.47 -12.82
N VAL A 261 -12.60 -7.08 -14.02
CA VAL A 261 -12.91 -7.79 -15.29
C VAL A 261 -11.97 -8.98 -15.54
N ASN A 262 -10.73 -8.95 -15.06
CA ASN A 262 -9.75 -10.02 -15.29
C ASN A 262 -9.42 -10.78 -13.99
N PRO A 263 -10.08 -11.93 -13.73
CA PRO A 263 -9.90 -12.69 -12.49
C PRO A 263 -8.47 -13.24 -12.33
N ALA A 264 -7.71 -13.44 -13.41
CA ALA A 264 -6.32 -13.89 -13.31
C ALA A 264 -5.42 -12.80 -12.68
N LYS A 265 -5.61 -11.53 -13.08
CA LYS A 265 -4.89 -10.39 -12.50
C LYS A 265 -5.30 -10.14 -11.05
N LEU A 266 -6.58 -10.32 -10.74
CA LEU A 266 -7.07 -10.21 -9.37
C LEU A 266 -6.52 -11.33 -8.47
N HIS A 267 -6.46 -12.57 -8.96
CA HIS A 267 -5.85 -13.69 -8.25
C HIS A 267 -4.34 -13.48 -8.03
N GLU A 268 -3.62 -12.96 -9.03
CA GLU A 268 -2.20 -12.59 -8.89
C GLU A 268 -2.02 -11.53 -7.79
N LEU A 269 -2.84 -10.48 -7.79
CA LEU A 269 -2.86 -9.46 -6.74
C LEU A 269 -3.16 -10.03 -5.35
N GLN A 270 -4.18 -10.90 -5.22
CA GLN A 270 -4.49 -11.59 -3.95
C GLN A 270 -3.34 -12.48 -3.49
N THR A 271 -2.66 -13.17 -4.41
CA THR A 271 -1.51 -14.03 -4.12
C THR A 271 -0.34 -13.20 -3.59
N LEU A 272 -0.04 -12.05 -4.22
CA LEU A 272 1.00 -11.13 -3.76
C LEU A 272 0.66 -10.58 -2.37
N LEU A 273 -0.55 -10.08 -2.14
CA LEU A 273 -0.99 -9.56 -0.83
C LEU A 273 -1.03 -10.63 0.27
N SER A 274 -1.27 -11.90 -0.07
CA SER A 274 -1.25 -13.02 0.90
C SER A 274 0.17 -13.48 1.25
N ASN A 275 1.13 -13.27 0.34
CA ASN A 275 2.53 -13.69 0.51
C ASN A 275 3.42 -12.58 1.10
N ASP A 276 3.06 -11.31 0.90
CA ASP A 276 3.81 -10.13 1.32
C ASP A 276 2.96 -9.23 2.26
N PRO A 277 3.15 -9.32 3.58
CA PRO A 277 2.44 -8.49 4.56
C PRO A 277 2.68 -6.99 4.42
N SER A 278 3.78 -6.56 3.75
CA SER A 278 4.06 -5.14 3.51
C SER A 278 3.23 -4.55 2.36
N GLY A 279 2.67 -5.42 1.50
CA GLY A 279 1.95 -5.03 0.29
C GLY A 279 2.82 -4.35 -0.80
N LEU A 280 4.13 -4.19 -0.59
CA LEU A 280 5.01 -3.48 -1.52
C LEU A 280 5.12 -4.19 -2.87
N THR A 281 5.17 -5.53 -2.88
CA THR A 281 5.18 -6.33 -4.12
C THR A 281 3.86 -6.20 -4.89
N ALA A 282 2.73 -6.16 -4.18
CA ALA A 282 1.41 -5.90 -4.75
C ALA A 282 1.31 -4.49 -5.35
N MET A 283 1.82 -3.46 -4.66
CA MET A 283 1.89 -2.10 -5.21
C MET A 283 2.81 -2.00 -6.43
N GLY A 284 3.95 -2.71 -6.42
CA GLY A 284 4.83 -2.82 -7.59
C GLY A 284 4.16 -3.49 -8.80
N TYR A 285 3.34 -4.52 -8.56
CA TYR A 285 2.51 -5.15 -9.60
C TYR A 285 1.43 -4.19 -10.14
N LEU A 286 0.76 -3.46 -9.26
CA LEU A 286 -0.25 -2.47 -9.63
C LEU A 286 0.35 -1.31 -10.44
N GLY A 287 1.54 -0.83 -10.08
CA GLY A 287 2.28 0.16 -10.89
C GLY A 287 2.63 -0.36 -12.30
N LYS A 288 3.01 -1.64 -12.42
CA LYS A 288 3.21 -2.29 -13.74
C LYS A 288 1.90 -2.37 -14.54
N LEU A 289 0.78 -2.69 -13.91
CA LEU A 289 -0.55 -2.69 -14.55
C LEU A 289 -0.93 -1.29 -15.04
N GLN A 290 -0.75 -0.27 -14.20
CA GLN A 290 -1.04 1.13 -14.52
C GLN A 290 -0.20 1.62 -15.70
N ALA A 291 1.09 1.30 -15.73
CA ALA A 291 1.97 1.61 -16.86
C ALA A 291 1.52 0.89 -18.16
N GLY A 292 1.10 -0.38 -18.06
CA GLY A 292 0.62 -1.17 -19.20
C GLY A 292 -0.69 -0.69 -19.82
N ILE A 293 -1.55 0.01 -19.05
CA ILE A 293 -2.84 0.54 -19.53
C ILE A 293 -2.68 1.77 -20.42
N LYS A 294 -1.59 2.53 -20.29
CA LYS A 294 -1.37 3.82 -20.98
C LYS A 294 -1.17 3.73 -22.51
N THR A 295 -1.09 2.53 -23.08
CA THR A 295 -0.91 2.36 -24.54
C THR A 295 -1.92 1.38 -25.16
N PRO A 296 -2.98 1.88 -25.85
CA PRO A 296 -3.66 1.08 -26.85
C PRO A 296 -2.68 0.85 -28.02
N LYS A 297 -1.95 -0.27 -27.97
CA LYS A 297 -1.09 -0.70 -29.08
C LYS A 297 -1.98 -0.80 -30.32
N ALA A 298 -1.74 0.06 -31.31
CA ALA A 298 -2.54 0.12 -32.53
C ALA A 298 -2.68 -1.30 -33.10
N LYS A 299 -3.92 -1.72 -33.40
CA LYS A 299 -4.16 -3.06 -33.94
C LYS A 299 -3.45 -3.16 -35.28
N ASN A 300 -2.31 -3.85 -35.30
CA ASN A 300 -1.59 -4.16 -36.54
C ASN A 300 -2.55 -4.90 -37.45
N SER A 301 -2.95 -4.22 -38.54
CA SER A 301 -3.85 -4.76 -39.54
C SER A 301 -3.30 -6.07 -40.09
N GLN A 302 -4.06 -7.15 -39.95
CA GLN A 302 -3.80 -8.42 -40.64
C GLN A 302 -4.23 -8.38 -42.12
N ALA A 303 -4.77 -7.26 -42.61
CA ALA A 303 -5.03 -7.09 -44.04
C ALA A 303 -3.69 -7.11 -44.80
N PRO A 304 -3.59 -7.89 -45.90
CA PRO A 304 -2.43 -7.81 -46.78
C PRO A 304 -2.18 -6.38 -47.23
N ALA A 305 -0.91 -5.97 -47.27
CA ALA A 305 -0.53 -4.65 -47.77
C ALA A 305 -1.16 -4.42 -49.17
N PRO A 306 -1.77 -3.24 -49.42
CA PRO A 306 -2.38 -2.96 -50.72
C PRO A 306 -1.32 -3.09 -51.81
N GLY A 307 -1.69 -3.76 -52.91
CA GLY A 307 -0.80 -3.92 -54.06
C GLY A 307 -0.38 -2.55 -54.61
N SER A 308 0.84 -2.45 -55.14
CA SER A 308 1.33 -1.19 -55.70
C SER A 308 0.47 -0.78 -56.90
N HIS A 309 -0.34 0.25 -56.71
CA HIS A 309 -1.20 0.81 -57.74
C HIS A 309 -0.35 1.72 -58.65
N VAL A 310 -0.37 1.45 -59.96
CA VAL A 310 0.23 2.31 -60.97
C VAL A 310 -0.91 3.01 -61.69
N GLU A 311 -1.19 4.24 -61.29
CA GLU A 311 -2.11 5.10 -62.04
C GLU A 311 -1.46 5.57 -63.34
N GLY A 312 -2.31 5.78 -64.35
CA GLY A 312 -1.88 6.09 -65.70
C GLY A 312 -1.03 7.36 -65.79
N GLU A 313 -0.10 7.34 -66.75
CA GLU A 313 0.68 8.49 -67.25
C GLU A 313 1.68 9.15 -66.27
N GLY A 314 1.44 9.16 -64.96
CA GLY A 314 2.35 9.72 -63.94
C GLY A 314 3.25 8.70 -63.20
N GLY A 315 2.77 7.48 -62.94
CA GLY A 315 3.41 6.50 -62.04
C GLY A 315 4.58 5.70 -62.63
N ASN A 316 5.60 6.36 -63.16
CA ASN A 316 6.61 5.74 -64.03
C ASN A 316 7.86 5.14 -63.35
N ASP A 317 7.96 5.21 -62.02
CA ASP A 317 9.10 4.72 -61.25
C ASP A 317 8.83 3.40 -60.51
N GLY A 318 9.84 2.51 -60.54
CA GLY A 318 9.78 1.17 -59.94
C GLY A 318 9.41 0.04 -60.90
N LYS A 319 9.48 -1.20 -60.40
CA LYS A 319 9.28 -2.44 -61.19
C LYS A 319 7.91 -2.50 -61.89
N ALA A 320 6.88 -1.95 -61.25
CA ALA A 320 5.52 -1.91 -61.79
C ALA A 320 5.40 -0.93 -62.99
N GLY A 321 6.02 0.26 -62.91
CA GLY A 321 6.08 1.21 -64.02
C GLY A 321 6.87 0.68 -65.23
N ALA A 322 7.94 -0.08 -64.99
CA ALA A 322 8.69 -0.74 -66.06
C ALA A 322 7.84 -1.78 -66.83
N LEU A 323 7.04 -2.59 -66.13
CA LEU A 323 6.11 -3.53 -66.75
C LEU A 323 4.96 -2.82 -67.48
N HIS A 324 4.46 -1.71 -66.95
CA HIS A 324 3.45 -0.89 -67.63
C HIS A 324 3.99 -0.31 -68.95
N LYS A 325 5.21 0.26 -68.97
CA LYS A 325 5.89 0.73 -70.20
C LYS A 325 6.07 -0.39 -71.23
N GLN A 326 6.40 -1.61 -70.81
CA GLN A 326 6.50 -2.76 -71.71
C GLN A 326 5.11 -3.13 -72.27
N TYR A 327 4.06 -3.07 -71.46
CA TYR A 327 2.70 -3.37 -71.87
C TYR A 327 2.14 -2.35 -72.88
N THR A 328 2.37 -1.04 -72.67
CA THR A 328 1.95 0.01 -73.61
C THR A 328 2.69 -0.09 -74.96
N ASN A 329 3.97 -0.47 -74.92
CA ASN A 329 4.81 -0.60 -76.12
C ASN A 329 4.65 -1.95 -76.86
N ALA A 330 3.96 -2.93 -76.27
CA ALA A 330 3.73 -4.24 -76.88
C ALA A 330 2.81 -4.13 -78.11
N LYS A 331 3.28 -4.70 -79.23
CA LYS A 331 2.59 -4.62 -80.54
C LYS A 331 1.59 -5.74 -80.76
N THR A 332 1.75 -6.88 -80.08
CA THR A 332 0.85 -8.03 -80.22
C THR A 332 -0.02 -8.24 -78.97
N VAL A 333 -1.20 -8.83 -79.17
CA VAL A 333 -2.12 -9.18 -78.08
C VAL A 333 -1.51 -10.23 -77.14
N GLN A 334 -0.72 -11.16 -77.67
CA GLN A 334 -0.06 -12.21 -76.90
C GLN A 334 0.95 -11.63 -75.89
N GLU A 335 1.79 -10.67 -76.32
CA GLU A 335 2.75 -9.95 -75.45
C GLU A 335 2.03 -9.16 -74.34
N ARG A 336 0.92 -8.49 -74.66
CA ARG A 336 0.11 -7.78 -73.67
C ARG A 336 -0.46 -8.73 -72.61
N ILE A 337 -0.93 -9.91 -73.02
CA ILE A 337 -1.46 -10.94 -72.10
C ILE A 337 -0.35 -11.53 -71.22
N THR A 338 0.85 -11.82 -71.75
CA THR A 338 1.96 -12.34 -70.93
C THR A 338 2.46 -11.32 -69.92
N LEU A 339 2.61 -10.04 -70.32
CA LEU A 339 2.98 -8.96 -69.42
C LEU A 339 1.94 -8.72 -68.32
N LYS A 340 0.63 -8.76 -68.67
CA LYS A 340 -0.46 -8.65 -67.69
C LYS A 340 -0.48 -9.81 -66.69
N ARG A 341 -0.08 -11.03 -67.09
CA ARG A 341 0.10 -12.17 -66.16
C ARG A 341 1.33 -11.98 -65.27
N ALA A 342 2.47 -11.55 -65.82
CA ALA A 342 3.69 -11.30 -65.06
C ALA A 342 3.52 -10.21 -64.00
N ALA A 343 2.83 -9.12 -64.33
CA ALA A 343 2.49 -8.05 -63.38
C ALA A 343 1.58 -8.53 -62.23
N ARG A 344 0.58 -9.37 -62.53
CA ARG A 344 -0.28 -10.00 -61.50
C ARG A 344 0.51 -10.92 -60.56
N GLN A 345 1.47 -11.69 -61.08
CA GLN A 345 2.37 -12.51 -60.26
C GLN A 345 3.23 -11.66 -59.31
N GLN A 346 3.59 -10.44 -59.72
CA GLN A 346 4.31 -9.46 -58.89
C GLN A 346 3.39 -8.61 -57.99
N LYS A 347 2.11 -8.98 -57.83
CA LYS A 347 1.10 -8.28 -57.03
C LYS A 347 0.83 -6.82 -57.45
N VAL A 348 1.09 -6.49 -58.72
CA VAL A 348 0.75 -5.18 -59.31
C VAL A 348 -0.70 -5.20 -59.75
N ASP A 349 -1.45 -4.12 -59.49
CA ASP A 349 -2.80 -3.99 -60.03
C ASP A 349 -2.76 -3.73 -61.54
N THR A 350 -3.52 -4.53 -62.29
CA THR A 350 -3.57 -4.53 -63.76
C THR A 350 -4.99 -4.31 -64.28
N ARG A 351 -5.90 -3.81 -63.43
CA ARG A 351 -7.27 -3.46 -63.84
C ARG A 351 -7.30 -2.36 -64.90
N ASN A 352 -6.40 -1.38 -64.77
CA ASN A 352 -6.32 -0.19 -65.63
C ASN A 352 -5.30 -0.34 -66.79
N TRP A 353 -4.83 -1.56 -67.08
CA TRP A 353 -3.91 -1.88 -68.18
C TRP A 353 -4.69 -2.52 -69.34
#